data_AF-A0A0G0BFT6-F1
#
_entry.id   AF-A0A0G0BFT6-F1
#
_cell.length_a   1.000
_cell.length_b   1.000
_cell.length_c   1.000
_cell.angle_alpha   90.00
_cell.angle_beta   90.00
_cell.angle_gamma   90.00
#
_symmetry.space_group_name_H-M   'P 1'
#
loop_
_entity.id
_entity.type
_entity.pdbx_description
1 polymer ?
#
loop_
_entity_poly.entity_id
_entity_poly.type
_entity_poly.pdbx_seq_one_letter_code
_entity_poly.pdbx_strand_id
1 'polypeptide(L)'
;GDTIEIEGGKKIRYIGINTPELHDPRKPIQCYGKEAMEENKRLVEGKTVELQKDISETDKYGRLLRYIFLYDPSASSSPLFVNNYLINEGYAYASTFPPDVKYADIFSNSQKQAMDNRKGLWKDCKFKQ
;
A
#
# COMPACT_ATOMS: atom_id res chain seq x y z
N GLY A 1 -7.18 -3.92 -0.77
CA GLY A 1 -5.74 -3.75 -1.06
C GLY A 1 -5.30 -2.38 -0.63
N ASP A 2 -4.74 -1.61 -1.56
CA ASP A 2 -4.15 -0.26 -1.46
C ASP A 2 -5.13 0.93 -1.67
N THR A 3 -6.42 0.68 -1.45
CA THR A 3 -7.45 1.71 -1.43
C THR A 3 -8.29 1.51 -0.17
N ILE A 4 -8.50 2.58 0.57
CA ILE A 4 -9.36 2.59 1.78
C ILE A 4 -10.46 3.63 1.63
N GLU A 5 -11.50 3.48 2.44
CA GLU A 5 -12.52 4.49 2.65
C GLU A 5 -12.39 5.02 4.07
N ILE A 6 -12.45 6.33 4.23
CA ILE A 6 -12.44 7.00 5.54
C ILE A 6 -13.82 7.56 5.87
N GLU A 7 -13.99 8.02 7.10
CA GLU A 7 -15.19 8.72 7.55
C GLU A 7 -15.59 9.84 6.57
N GLY A 8 -16.89 9.94 6.30
CA GLY A 8 -17.43 10.84 5.27
C GLY A 8 -17.40 10.27 3.84
N GLY A 9 -17.10 8.98 3.67
CA GLY A 9 -17.21 8.28 2.38
C GLY A 9 -16.11 8.62 1.37
N LYS A 10 -15.03 9.28 1.82
CA LYS A 10 -13.92 9.65 0.94
C LYS A 10 -13.02 8.44 0.71
N LYS A 11 -12.70 8.18 -0.56
CA LYS A 11 -11.79 7.11 -0.96
C LYS A 11 -10.37 7.64 -1.07
N ILE A 12 -9.43 6.86 -0.57
CA ILE A 12 -8.00 7.20 -0.56
C ILE A 12 -7.23 6.13 -1.30
N ARG A 13 -6.45 6.57 -2.29
CA ARG A 13 -5.50 5.77 -3.05
C ARG A 13 -4.11 5.95 -2.47
N TYR A 14 -3.47 4.84 -2.12
CA TYR A 14 -2.12 4.88 -1.56
C TYR A 14 -1.13 5.28 -2.67
N ILE A 15 -0.31 6.29 -2.40
CA ILE A 15 0.72 6.74 -3.34
C ILE A 15 1.88 5.74 -3.34
N GLY A 16 2.43 5.49 -4.53
CA GLY A 16 3.71 4.80 -4.71
C GLY A 16 3.66 3.28 -4.57
N ILE A 17 2.48 2.68 -4.37
CA ILE A 17 2.31 1.24 -4.21
C ILE A 17 1.15 0.70 -5.03
N ASN A 18 1.24 -0.57 -5.42
CA ASN A 18 0.14 -1.35 -5.98
C ASN A 18 0.05 -2.71 -5.28
N THR A 19 -1.10 -3.05 -4.70
CA THR A 19 -1.39 -4.43 -4.24
C THR A 19 -1.86 -5.30 -5.41
N PRO A 20 -1.67 -6.64 -5.35
CA PRO A 20 -2.23 -7.52 -6.37
C PRO A 20 -3.76 -7.34 -6.52
N GLU A 21 -4.23 -7.25 -7.76
CA GLU A 21 -5.61 -6.89 -8.11
C GLU A 21 -6.60 -8.01 -7.75
N LEU A 22 -7.74 -7.62 -7.17
CA LEU A 22 -8.82 -8.52 -6.73
C LEU A 22 -10.13 -8.32 -7.50
N HIS A 23 -10.35 -7.14 -8.10
CA HIS A 23 -11.69 -6.69 -8.49
C HIS A 23 -11.81 -6.23 -9.95
N ASP A 24 -10.89 -6.62 -10.84
CA ASP A 24 -11.09 -6.45 -12.29
C ASP A 24 -11.83 -7.67 -12.86
N PRO A 25 -13.12 -7.55 -13.23
CA PRO A 25 -13.91 -8.68 -13.75
C PRO A 25 -13.37 -9.24 -15.08
N ARG A 26 -12.44 -8.53 -15.73
CA ARG A 26 -11.78 -8.96 -16.97
C ARG A 26 -10.48 -9.72 -16.70
N LYS A 27 -10.01 -9.79 -15.45
CA LYS A 27 -8.75 -10.42 -15.07
C LYS A 27 -8.97 -11.46 -13.98
N PRO A 28 -8.17 -12.53 -13.95
CA PRO A 28 -8.15 -13.42 -12.80
C PRO A 28 -7.69 -12.65 -11.56
N ILE A 29 -8.21 -13.04 -10.40
CA ILE A 29 -7.70 -12.62 -9.09
C ILE A 29 -6.19 -12.88 -9.08
N GLN A 30 -5.42 -11.84 -8.78
CA GLN A 30 -3.98 -11.97 -8.70
C GLN A 30 -3.58 -12.70 -7.43
N CYS A 31 -2.53 -13.51 -7.54
CA CYS A 31 -1.94 -14.18 -6.39
C CYS A 31 -1.59 -13.17 -5.29
N TYR A 32 -1.85 -13.52 -4.03
CA TYR A 32 -1.61 -12.70 -2.85
C TYR A 32 -2.51 -11.47 -2.67
N GLY A 33 -3.51 -11.26 -3.55
CA GLY A 33 -4.40 -10.11 -3.44
C GLY A 33 -5.27 -10.13 -2.19
N LYS A 34 -5.75 -11.32 -1.78
CA LYS A 34 -6.63 -11.47 -0.61
C LYS A 34 -5.85 -11.20 0.67
N GLU A 35 -4.66 -11.77 0.76
CA GLU A 35 -3.70 -11.60 1.85
C GLU A 35 -3.32 -10.12 2.01
N ALA A 36 -3.02 -9.43 0.90
CA ALA A 36 -2.73 -7.99 0.91
C ALA A 36 -3.93 -7.14 1.35
N MET A 37 -5.15 -7.52 0.99
CA MET A 37 -6.36 -6.85 1.44
C MET A 37 -6.58 -7.02 2.95
N GLU A 38 -6.53 -8.26 3.44
CA GLU A 38 -6.75 -8.55 4.86
C GLU A 38 -5.66 -7.91 5.73
N GLU A 39 -4.42 -7.88 5.27
CA GLU A 39 -3.34 -7.24 6.02
C GLU A 39 -3.52 -5.72 6.10
N ASN A 40 -3.81 -5.04 4.98
CA ASN A 40 -4.07 -3.60 5.06
C ASN A 40 -5.30 -3.30 5.94
N LYS A 41 -6.35 -4.13 5.86
CA LYS A 41 -7.53 -4.03 6.72
C LYS A 41 -7.16 -4.16 8.19
N ARG A 42 -6.36 -5.17 8.58
CA ARG A 42 -5.85 -5.34 9.95
C ARG A 42 -5.05 -4.13 10.44
N LEU A 43 -4.31 -3.48 9.54
CA LEU A 43 -3.52 -2.30 9.88
C LEU A 43 -4.38 -1.08 10.13
N VAL A 44 -5.39 -0.80 9.30
CA VAL A 44 -6.05 0.53 9.28
C VAL A 44 -7.54 0.53 9.66
N GLU A 45 -8.23 -0.60 9.59
CA GLU A 45 -9.67 -0.64 9.87
C GLU A 45 -9.97 -0.31 11.34
N GLY A 46 -10.91 0.61 11.54
CA GLY A 46 -11.29 1.09 12.88
C GLY A 46 -10.23 1.94 13.58
N LYS A 47 -9.16 2.36 12.89
CA LYS A 47 -8.07 3.15 13.47
C LYS A 47 -7.98 4.53 12.83
N THR A 48 -7.42 5.48 13.60
CA THR A 48 -7.08 6.81 13.10
C THR A 48 -5.75 6.75 12.36
N VAL A 49 -5.73 7.25 11.13
CA VAL A 49 -4.52 7.38 10.31
C VAL A 49 -4.24 8.83 9.99
N GLU A 50 -2.97 9.19 9.91
CA GLU A 50 -2.55 10.46 9.33
C GLU A 50 -2.38 10.31 7.82
N LEU A 51 -2.89 11.31 7.10
CA LEU A 51 -2.92 11.35 5.65
C LEU A 51 -1.98 12.44 5.16
N GLN A 52 -0.86 12.05 4.57
CA GLN A 52 0.07 13.00 3.98
C GLN A 52 -0.13 13.03 2.47
N LYS A 53 -0.37 14.22 1.93
CA LYS A 53 -0.36 14.46 0.48
C LYS A 53 1.07 14.63 -0.02
N ASP A 54 1.31 14.25 -1.27
CA ASP A 54 2.46 14.72 -2.03
C ASP A 54 2.07 15.95 -2.87
N ILE A 55 2.14 15.89 -4.20
CA ILE A 55 1.84 17.02 -5.09
C ILE A 55 0.38 16.96 -5.55
N SER A 56 -0.06 15.81 -6.03
CA SER A 56 -1.41 15.62 -6.58
C SER A 56 -2.46 15.46 -5.48
N GLU A 57 -3.64 16.05 -5.69
CA GLU A 57 -4.75 15.96 -4.74
C GLU A 57 -5.56 14.67 -4.91
N THR A 58 -5.98 14.41 -6.16
CA THR A 58 -6.81 13.27 -6.54
C THR A 58 -6.31 12.61 -7.82
N ASP A 59 -6.68 11.35 -8.02
CA ASP A 59 -6.55 10.72 -9.32
C ASP A 59 -7.78 10.98 -10.22
N LYS A 60 -7.73 10.47 -11.45
CA LYS A 60 -8.82 10.60 -12.44
C LYS A 60 -10.16 10.00 -12.02
N TYR A 61 -10.20 9.20 -10.96
CA TYR A 61 -11.41 8.60 -10.41
C TYR A 61 -11.92 9.36 -9.17
N GLY A 62 -11.32 10.50 -8.83
CA GLY A 62 -11.69 11.32 -7.68
C GLY A 62 -11.24 10.77 -6.33
N ARG A 63 -10.33 9.78 -6.31
CA ARG A 63 -9.76 9.25 -5.05
C ARG A 63 -8.65 10.18 -4.58
N LEU A 64 -8.62 10.51 -3.30
CA LEU A 64 -7.53 11.28 -2.71
C LEU A 64 -6.23 10.49 -2.79
N LEU A 65 -5.15 11.13 -3.21
CA LEU A 65 -3.82 10.51 -3.27
C LEU A 65 -3.07 10.82 -1.96
N ARG A 66 -2.77 9.79 -1.16
CA ARG A 66 -2.11 9.97 0.15
C ARG A 66 -1.08 8.88 0.48
N TYR A 67 -0.09 9.27 1.26
CA TYR A 67 0.70 8.39 2.12
C TYR A 67 -0.02 8.21 3.46
N ILE A 68 0.01 7.00 4.00
CA ILE A 68 -0.76 6.62 5.18
C ILE A 68 0.18 6.30 6.33
N PHE A 69 0.01 7.01 7.44
CA PHE A 69 0.77 6.81 8.66
C PHE A 69 -0.17 6.39 9.79
N LEU A 70 0.17 5.31 10.47
CA LEU A 70 -0.59 4.83 11.62
C LEU A 70 0.16 5.18 12.90
N TYR A 71 -0.45 6.01 13.74
CA TYR A 71 0.07 6.32 15.07
C TYR A 71 -0.44 5.29 16.08
N ASP A 72 0.46 4.74 16.86
CA ASP A 72 0.11 3.99 18.05
C ASP A 72 0.18 4.95 19.25
N PRO A 73 -0.97 5.33 19.84
CA PRO A 73 -0.99 6.26 20.98
C PRO A 73 -0.34 5.66 22.24
N SER A 74 -0.07 4.36 22.27
CA SER A 74 0.62 3.69 23.37
C SER A 74 2.13 3.53 23.15
N ALA A 75 2.65 3.85 21.97
CA ALA A 75 4.05 3.70 21.63
C ALA A 75 4.79 5.04 21.64
N SER A 76 5.97 5.09 22.29
CA SER A 76 6.91 6.23 22.20
C SER A 76 7.69 6.29 20.87
N SER A 77 7.30 5.50 19.87
CA SER A 77 8.01 5.39 18.59
C SER A 77 7.34 6.20 17.49
N SER A 78 8.09 6.45 16.42
CA SER A 78 7.59 7.02 15.16
C SER A 78 6.37 6.24 14.63
N PRO A 79 5.44 6.90 13.92
CA PRO A 79 4.29 6.23 13.33
C PRO A 79 4.72 5.17 12.32
N LEU A 80 3.90 4.13 12.17
CA LEU A 80 4.09 3.12 11.15
C LEU A 80 3.73 3.71 9.78
N PHE A 81 4.70 3.76 8.87
CA PHE A 81 4.43 4.12 7.48
C PHE A 81 3.83 2.92 6.72
N VAL A 82 2.50 2.91 6.58
CA VAL A 82 1.73 1.75 6.08
C VAL A 82 2.13 1.40 4.64
N ASN A 83 2.32 2.40 3.76
CA ASN A 83 2.73 2.15 2.38
C ASN A 83 4.03 1.35 2.32
N ASN A 84 5.03 1.77 3.10
CA ASN A 84 6.33 1.10 3.14
C ASN A 84 6.24 -0.29 3.76
N TYR A 85 5.47 -0.43 4.84
CA TYR A 85 5.24 -1.72 5.49
C TYR A 85 4.67 -2.76 4.50
N LEU A 86 3.65 -2.40 3.74
CA LEU A 86 3.02 -3.31 2.78
C LEU A 86 4.01 -3.78 1.70
N ILE A 87 4.93 -2.92 1.25
CA ILE A 87 5.97 -3.32 0.31
C ILE A 87 6.99 -4.23 0.99
N ASN A 88 7.51 -3.81 2.15
CA ASN A 88 8.58 -4.49 2.87
C ASN A 88 8.19 -5.91 3.31
N GLU A 89 6.91 -6.14 3.61
CA GLU A 89 6.38 -7.46 3.95
C GLU A 89 5.85 -8.25 2.74
N GLY A 90 5.96 -7.70 1.53
CA GLY A 90 5.59 -8.39 0.29
C GLY A 90 4.09 -8.48 0.04
N TYR A 91 3.30 -7.53 0.53
CA TYR A 91 1.87 -7.39 0.22
C TYR A 91 1.60 -6.45 -0.97
N ALA A 92 2.57 -5.62 -1.35
CA ALA A 92 2.44 -4.67 -2.44
C ALA A 92 3.74 -4.56 -3.24
N TYR A 93 3.60 -4.13 -4.50
CA TYR A 93 4.67 -3.69 -5.37
C TYR A 93 4.91 -2.19 -5.20
N ALA A 94 6.16 -1.74 -5.31
CA ALA A 94 6.50 -0.34 -5.51
C ALA A 94 6.05 0.11 -6.92
N SER A 95 5.38 1.25 -7.02
CA SER A 95 4.87 1.78 -8.29
C SER A 95 4.89 3.30 -8.31
N THR A 96 5.86 3.87 -9.02
CA THR A 96 6.13 5.30 -9.06
C THR A 96 5.33 5.98 -10.18
N PHE A 97 4.60 7.05 -9.84
CA PHE A 97 3.87 7.88 -10.79
C PHE A 97 4.17 9.35 -10.53
N PRO A 98 4.96 10.03 -11.39
CA PRO A 98 5.18 11.46 -11.28
C PRO A 98 3.85 12.25 -11.34
N PRO A 99 3.71 13.34 -10.56
CA PRO A 99 4.75 13.97 -9.76
C PRO A 99 4.93 13.39 -8.34
N ASP A 100 4.12 12.41 -7.94
CA ASP A 100 4.05 11.91 -6.56
C ASP A 100 5.13 10.85 -6.25
N VAL A 101 6.37 11.31 -6.05
CA VAL A 101 7.57 10.46 -5.97
C VAL A 101 8.37 10.64 -4.68
N LYS A 102 7.86 11.37 -3.68
CA LYS A 102 8.60 11.73 -2.45
C LYS A 102 9.29 10.55 -1.75
N TYR A 103 8.69 9.35 -1.78
CA TYR A 103 9.22 8.14 -1.13
C TYR A 103 9.62 7.03 -2.10
N ALA A 104 9.78 7.33 -3.39
CA ALA A 104 10.06 6.33 -4.43
C ALA A 104 11.31 5.49 -4.14
N ASP A 105 12.39 6.11 -3.68
CA ASP A 105 13.65 5.41 -3.35
C ASP A 105 13.48 4.45 -2.16
N ILE A 106 12.72 4.87 -1.15
CA ILE A 106 12.40 4.02 0.02
C ILE A 106 11.63 2.79 -0.45
N PHE A 107 10.60 2.99 -1.27
CA PHE A 107 9.76 1.91 -1.77
C PHE A 107 10.52 0.93 -2.67
N SER A 108 11.40 1.44 -3.54
CA SER A 108 12.26 0.61 -4.38
C SER A 108 13.18 -0.29 -3.52
N ASN A 109 13.81 0.29 -2.50
CA ASN A 109 14.68 -0.45 -1.58
C ASN A 109 13.91 -1.48 -0.74
N SER A 110 12.74 -1.12 -0.20
CA SER A 110 11.90 -2.06 0.55
C SER A 110 11.38 -3.19 -0.31
N GLN A 111 11.06 -2.95 -1.58
CA GLN A 111 10.67 -4.03 -2.50
C GLN A 111 11.84 -4.99 -2.71
N LYS A 112 13.04 -4.47 -2.96
CA LYS A 112 14.25 -5.29 -3.11
C LYS A 112 14.47 -6.15 -1.86
N GLN A 113 14.35 -5.58 -0.66
CA GLN A 113 14.47 -6.33 0.59
C GLN A 113 13.40 -7.42 0.72
N ALA A 114 12.16 -7.15 0.36
CA ALA A 114 11.09 -8.14 0.40
C ALA A 114 11.35 -9.30 -0.59
N MET A 115 11.88 -9.00 -1.78
CA MET A 115 12.30 -9.99 -2.76
C MET A 115 13.46 -10.86 -2.27
N ASP A 116 14.55 -10.24 -1.80
CA ASP A 116 15.76 -10.91 -1.32
C ASP A 116 15.45 -11.85 -0.13
N ASN A 117 14.53 -11.43 0.74
CA ASN A 117 14.11 -12.22 1.89
C ASN A 117 12.95 -13.18 1.60
N ARG A 118 12.44 -13.24 0.35
CA ARG A 118 11.26 -14.02 -0.04
C ARG A 118 10.11 -13.83 0.94
N LYS A 119 9.64 -12.59 1.04
CA LYS A 119 8.48 -12.22 1.86
C LYS A 119 7.20 -12.16 1.04
N GLY A 120 6.07 -12.51 1.67
CA GLY A 120 4.74 -12.45 1.08
C GLY A 120 4.65 -12.99 -0.35
N LEU A 121 4.16 -12.15 -1.26
CA LEU A 121 3.97 -12.49 -2.67
C LEU A 121 5.26 -13.01 -3.35
N TRP A 122 6.44 -12.58 -2.89
CA TRP A 122 7.73 -13.01 -3.44
C TRP A 122 8.09 -14.46 -3.12
N LYS A 123 7.42 -15.05 -2.12
CA LYS A 123 7.56 -16.45 -1.72
C LYS A 123 6.43 -17.31 -2.26
N ASP A 124 5.21 -16.82 -2.14
CA ASP A 124 4.01 -17.63 -2.31
C ASP A 124 3.50 -17.61 -3.75
N CYS A 125 3.84 -16.57 -4.53
CA CYS A 125 3.44 -16.49 -5.93
C CYS A 125 4.48 -17.08 -6.87
N LYS A 126 3.99 -17.84 -7.85
CA LYS A 126 4.80 -18.36 -8.95
C LYS A 126 4.97 -17.28 -10.00
N PHE A 127 6.10 -16.58 -9.97
CA PHE A 127 6.55 -15.80 -11.12
C PHE A 127 7.05 -16.80 -12.17
N LYS A 128 6.44 -16.84 -13.35
CA LYS A 128 7.02 -17.60 -14.46
C LYS A 128 8.38 -16.97 -14.77
N GLN A 129 9.44 -17.78 -14.68
CA GLN A 129 10.76 -17.44 -15.22
C GLN A 129 10.68 -17.30 -16.74
#